data_AF-A0A352M8Q4-F1
#
_entry.id   AF-A0A352M8Q4-F1
#
_cell.length_a   1.000
_cell.length_b   1.000
_cell.length_c   1.000
_cell.angle_alpha   90.00
_cell.angle_beta   90.00
_cell.angle_gamma   90.00
#
_symmetry.space_group_name_H-M   'P 1'
#
loop_
_entity.id
_entity.type
_entity.pdbx_description
1 polymer ?
#
loop_
_entity_poly.entity_id
_entity_poly.type
_entity_poly.pdbx_seq_one_letter_code
_entity_poly.pdbx_strand_id
1 'polypeptide(L)'
;PEGDFLLHIKSDDSSEGELAAKFLLGLPGERLKKIVVYGGDQPISRLREKLPGLRVMSKKTLMKSLLDYEMIGWSGYVPVSCRGAWLHIPLKYAPMLWGWPHKFMKRMDGAGTKVVLVAGDGKFSEGFDSSEDIKNIPPGFSGYIWTNRIDRAAAALIK
;
A
#
# COMPACT_ATOMS: atom_id res chain seq x y z
N PRO A 1 11.79 -7.55 13.61
CA PRO A 1 10.56 -6.77 13.88
C PRO A 1 9.33 -7.68 14.01
N GLU A 2 8.48 -7.44 15.02
CA GLU A 2 7.30 -8.27 15.32
C GLU A 2 6.03 -7.83 14.58
N GLY A 3 5.94 -6.55 14.22
CA GLY A 3 4.83 -5.96 13.47
C GLY A 3 4.92 -6.15 11.95
N ASP A 4 3.99 -5.50 11.26
CA ASP A 4 4.01 -5.38 9.81
C ASP A 4 5.32 -4.72 9.36
N PHE A 5 5.89 -5.24 8.27
CA PHE A 5 7.18 -4.80 7.76
C PHE A 5 7.12 -4.62 6.25
N LEU A 6 7.41 -3.40 5.81
CA LEU A 6 7.44 -3.04 4.40
C LEU A 6 8.88 -3.08 3.89
N LEU A 7 9.14 -3.93 2.89
CA LEU A 7 10.43 -4.10 2.24
C LEU A 7 10.43 -3.41 0.88
N HIS A 8 11.34 -2.46 0.67
CA HIS A 8 11.51 -1.77 -0.61
C HIS A 8 12.66 -2.38 -1.41
N ILE A 9 12.37 -2.91 -2.60
CA ILE A 9 13.38 -3.23 -3.63
C ILE A 9 13.62 -1.97 -4.46
N LYS A 10 14.84 -1.42 -4.38
CA LYS A 10 15.14 -0.09 -4.92
C LYS A 10 15.40 -0.09 -6.42
N SER A 11 15.91 -1.17 -6.99
CA SER A 11 16.13 -1.28 -8.43
C SER A 11 14.94 -1.93 -9.14
N ASP A 12 14.97 -1.90 -10.47
CA ASP A 12 14.03 -2.66 -11.32
C ASP A 12 14.72 -3.90 -11.93
N ASP A 13 15.72 -4.47 -11.23
CA ASP A 13 16.36 -5.71 -11.66
C ASP A 13 15.55 -6.92 -11.18
N SER A 14 15.17 -7.78 -12.12
CA SER A 14 14.51 -9.06 -11.84
C SER A 14 15.31 -9.97 -10.89
N SER A 15 16.64 -9.90 -10.91
CA SER A 15 17.53 -10.73 -10.08
C SER A 15 17.35 -10.44 -8.58
N GLU A 16 17.11 -9.18 -8.20
CA GLU A 16 16.82 -8.79 -6.82
C GLU A 16 15.50 -9.42 -6.33
N GLY A 17 14.51 -9.55 -7.21
CA GLY A 17 13.27 -10.26 -6.92
C GLY A 17 13.48 -11.74 -6.63
N GLU A 18 14.40 -12.40 -7.36
CA GLU A 18 14.75 -13.80 -7.13
C GLU A 18 15.49 -14.01 -5.81
N LEU A 19 16.45 -13.13 -5.50
CA LEU A 19 17.19 -13.16 -4.25
C LEU A 19 16.26 -12.91 -3.05
N ALA A 20 15.37 -11.92 -3.17
CA ALA A 20 14.35 -11.64 -2.16
C ALA A 20 13.42 -12.84 -1.97
N ALA A 21 12.96 -13.48 -3.05
CA ALA A 21 12.12 -14.67 -2.96
C ALA A 21 12.82 -15.82 -2.22
N LYS A 22 14.10 -16.07 -2.54
CA LYS A 22 14.92 -17.10 -1.89
C LYS A 22 15.04 -16.85 -0.39
N PHE A 23 15.26 -15.61 0.03
CA PHE A 23 15.31 -15.23 1.44
C PHE A 23 13.95 -15.42 2.13
N LEU A 24 12.88 -14.92 1.51
CA LEU A 24 11.54 -14.94 2.07
C LEU A 24 10.97 -16.36 2.22
N LEU A 25 11.28 -17.27 1.29
CA LEU A 25 10.88 -18.69 1.38
C LEU A 25 11.39 -19.39 2.64
N GLY A 26 12.48 -18.91 3.23
CA GLY A 26 13.02 -19.45 4.49
C GLY A 26 12.30 -18.97 5.75
N LEU A 27 11.36 -18.01 5.63
CA LEU A 27 10.64 -17.46 6.78
C LEU A 27 9.38 -18.26 7.11
N PRO A 28 8.97 -18.33 8.39
CA PRO A 28 7.68 -18.92 8.77
C PRO A 28 6.51 -18.24 8.06
N GLY A 29 5.48 -19.00 7.69
CA GLY A 29 4.29 -18.48 7.00
C GLY A 29 3.61 -17.32 7.74
N GLU A 30 3.54 -17.39 9.08
CA GLU A 30 3.01 -16.29 9.90
C GLU A 30 3.85 -15.01 9.81
N ARG A 31 5.17 -15.13 9.62
CA ARG A 31 6.03 -13.97 9.39
C ARG A 31 5.80 -13.38 8.00
N LEU A 32 5.63 -14.21 6.98
CA LEU A 32 5.34 -13.76 5.61
C LEU A 32 4.05 -12.97 5.49
N LYS A 33 3.01 -13.33 6.26
CA LYS A 33 1.73 -12.58 6.30
C LYS A 33 1.88 -11.13 6.79
N LYS A 34 2.95 -10.83 7.54
CA LYS A 34 3.30 -9.50 8.04
C LYS A 34 4.32 -8.77 7.18
N ILE A 35 4.78 -9.38 6.08
CA ILE A 35 5.72 -8.76 5.16
C ILE A 35 4.97 -8.30 3.93
N VAL A 36 5.24 -7.06 3.53
CA VAL A 36 4.79 -6.50 2.26
C VAL A 36 6.03 -6.07 1.50
N VAL A 37 6.12 -6.44 0.22
CA VAL A 37 7.26 -6.05 -0.63
C VAL A 37 6.80 -5.08 -1.70
N TYR A 38 7.52 -3.99 -1.90
CA TYR A 38 7.26 -3.07 -2.99
C TYR A 38 8.53 -2.68 -3.74
N GLY A 39 8.40 -2.24 -4.99
CA GLY A 39 9.53 -1.86 -5.82
C GLY A 39 9.20 -1.80 -7.30
N GLY A 40 10.24 -1.99 -8.13
CA GLY A 40 10.13 -2.07 -9.59
C GLY A 40 9.20 -3.19 -10.07
N ASP A 41 8.68 -3.06 -11.29
CA ASP A 41 7.72 -4.02 -11.86
C ASP A 41 8.37 -5.39 -12.09
N GLN A 42 9.65 -5.43 -12.51
CA GLN A 42 10.38 -6.67 -12.78
C GLN A 42 10.60 -7.53 -11.51
N PRO A 43 11.22 -7.02 -10.42
CA PRO A 43 11.44 -7.82 -9.22
C PRO A 43 10.12 -8.23 -8.55
N ILE A 44 9.10 -7.37 -8.59
CA ILE A 44 7.79 -7.67 -8.01
C ILE A 44 7.06 -8.76 -8.79
N SER A 45 7.17 -8.77 -10.13
CA SER A 45 6.61 -9.86 -10.94
C SER A 45 7.25 -11.20 -10.57
N ARG A 46 8.59 -11.25 -10.46
CA ARG A 46 9.32 -12.46 -10.05
C ARG A 46 8.94 -12.94 -8.66
N LEU A 47 8.77 -12.02 -7.71
CA LEU A 47 8.30 -12.36 -6.36
C LEU A 47 6.90 -12.96 -6.39
N ARG A 48 5.98 -12.39 -7.16
CA ARG A 48 4.61 -12.90 -7.27
C ARG A 48 4.56 -14.30 -7.89
N GLU A 49 5.41 -14.57 -8.88
CA GLU A 49 5.54 -15.90 -9.49
C GLU A 49 6.01 -16.96 -8.47
N LYS A 50 7.01 -16.64 -7.65
CA LYS A 50 7.59 -17.58 -6.67
C LYS A 50 6.80 -17.68 -5.37
N LEU A 51 6.11 -16.61 -4.97
CA LEU A 51 5.39 -16.47 -3.71
C LEU A 51 4.01 -15.83 -3.96
N PRO A 52 3.05 -16.56 -4.57
CA PRO A 52 1.75 -15.99 -4.97
C PRO A 52 0.90 -15.49 -3.79
N GLY A 53 1.16 -15.99 -2.57
CA GLY A 53 0.49 -15.54 -1.34
C GLY A 53 1.14 -14.34 -0.65
N LEU A 54 2.30 -13.86 -1.12
CA LEU A 54 2.98 -12.69 -0.56
C LEU A 54 2.30 -11.41 -1.04
N ARG A 55 2.06 -10.47 -0.12
CA ARG A 55 1.57 -9.15 -0.49
C ARG A 55 2.69 -8.37 -1.17
N VAL A 56 2.51 -8.08 -2.45
CA VAL A 56 3.47 -7.34 -3.26
C VAL A 56 2.83 -6.19 -4.03
N MET A 57 3.57 -5.09 -4.18
CA MET A 57 3.12 -3.89 -4.91
C MET A 57 4.22 -3.35 -5.82
N SER A 58 3.88 -3.11 -7.07
CA SER A 58 4.66 -2.29 -8.00
C SER A 58 3.81 -1.16 -8.55
N LYS A 59 4.44 -0.18 -9.22
CA LYS A 59 3.73 0.93 -9.87
C LYS A 59 2.68 0.42 -10.86
N LYS A 60 3.00 -0.58 -11.70
CA LYS A 60 2.05 -1.16 -12.65
C LYS A 60 0.85 -1.80 -11.95
N THR A 61 1.07 -2.55 -10.87
CA THR A 61 -0.02 -3.19 -10.13
C THR A 61 -0.90 -2.20 -9.40
N LEU A 62 -0.31 -1.13 -8.84
CA LEU A 62 -1.05 -0.02 -8.24
C LEU A 62 -1.94 0.66 -9.29
N MET A 63 -1.36 1.07 -10.43
CA MET A 63 -2.12 1.73 -11.50
C MET A 63 -3.24 0.85 -12.01
N LYS A 64 -3.00 -0.45 -12.20
CA LYS A 64 -4.05 -1.39 -12.59
C LYS A 64 -5.16 -1.46 -11.55
N SER A 65 -4.82 -1.56 -10.27
CA SER A 65 -5.80 -1.59 -9.18
C SER A 65 -6.66 -0.33 -9.15
N LEU A 66 -6.05 0.85 -9.24
CA LEU A 66 -6.78 2.12 -9.23
C LEU A 66 -7.68 2.28 -10.46
N LEU A 67 -7.16 2.00 -11.66
CA LEU A 67 -7.94 2.08 -12.90
C LEU A 67 -9.12 1.08 -12.91
N ASP A 68 -8.88 -0.17 -12.51
CA ASP A 68 -9.93 -1.17 -12.41
C ASP A 68 -11.00 -0.72 -11.40
N TYR A 69 -10.60 -0.14 -10.26
CA TYR A 69 -11.53 0.35 -9.25
C TYR A 69 -12.33 1.56 -9.75
N GLU A 70 -11.71 2.50 -10.46
CA GLU A 70 -12.42 3.66 -11.01
C GLU A 70 -13.50 3.26 -12.02
N MET A 71 -13.25 2.23 -12.84
CA MET A 71 -14.21 1.77 -13.84
C MET A 71 -15.49 1.18 -13.25
N ILE A 72 -15.38 0.45 -12.12
CA ILE A 72 -16.51 -0.34 -11.57
C ILE A 72 -16.83 -0.07 -10.09
N GLY A 73 -16.06 0.79 -9.43
CA GLY A 73 -16.17 1.07 -7.98
C GLY A 73 -17.46 1.78 -7.59
N TRP A 74 -18.12 2.44 -8.54
CA TRP A 74 -19.47 3.01 -8.37
C TRP A 74 -20.50 1.91 -8.00
N SER A 75 -20.34 0.69 -8.52
CA SER A 75 -21.18 -0.47 -8.18
C SER A 75 -20.95 -1.00 -6.75
N GLY A 76 -19.85 -0.59 -6.13
CA GLY A 76 -19.38 -1.13 -4.85
C GLY A 76 -18.57 -2.42 -4.94
N TYR A 77 -18.36 -2.96 -6.13
CA TYR A 77 -17.49 -4.11 -6.35
C TYR A 77 -16.01 -3.74 -6.19
N VAL A 78 -15.23 -4.64 -5.57
CA VAL A 78 -13.76 -4.53 -5.48
C VAL A 78 -13.11 -5.46 -6.50
N PRO A 79 -12.40 -4.91 -7.51
CA PRO A 79 -11.71 -5.69 -8.53
C PRO A 79 -10.70 -6.67 -7.93
N VAL A 80 -10.49 -7.80 -8.60
CA VAL A 80 -9.50 -8.81 -8.19
C VAL A 80 -8.09 -8.21 -8.09
N SER A 81 -7.75 -7.24 -8.95
CA SER A 81 -6.48 -6.52 -8.90
C SER A 81 -6.25 -5.71 -7.62
N CYS A 82 -7.32 -5.37 -6.89
CA CYS A 82 -7.25 -4.65 -5.63
C CYS A 82 -7.16 -5.57 -4.41
N ARG A 83 -7.68 -6.81 -4.48
CA ARG A 83 -7.87 -7.69 -3.31
C ARG A 83 -6.54 -8.14 -2.72
N GLY A 84 -6.39 -8.02 -1.41
CA GLY A 84 -5.15 -8.35 -0.72
C GLY A 84 -3.96 -7.44 -1.08
N ALA A 85 -4.19 -6.36 -1.84
CA ALA A 85 -3.13 -5.48 -2.29
C ALA A 85 -2.66 -4.54 -1.17
N TRP A 86 -1.49 -3.95 -1.39
CA TRP A 86 -0.99 -2.80 -0.64
C TRP A 86 -1.00 -1.62 -1.59
N LEU A 87 -1.73 -0.55 -1.27
CA LEU A 87 -1.94 0.59 -2.16
C LEU A 87 -1.37 1.85 -1.54
N HIS A 88 -0.40 2.47 -2.21
CA HIS A 88 0.08 3.82 -1.89
C HIS A 88 -0.74 4.83 -2.71
N ILE A 89 -1.57 5.62 -2.04
CA ILE A 89 -2.49 6.55 -2.70
C ILE A 89 -2.14 7.98 -2.28
N PRO A 90 -1.82 8.87 -3.24
CA PRO A 90 -1.61 10.28 -2.93
C PRO A 90 -2.90 10.91 -2.40
N LEU A 91 -2.80 11.67 -1.31
CA LEU A 91 -3.96 12.31 -0.70
C LEU A 91 -4.74 13.19 -1.69
N LYS A 92 -4.05 13.88 -2.62
CA LYS A 92 -4.72 14.71 -3.63
C LYS A 92 -5.60 13.91 -4.60
N TYR A 93 -5.25 12.65 -4.85
CA TYR A 93 -6.01 11.78 -5.75
C TYR A 93 -7.13 11.04 -5.02
N ALA A 94 -6.96 10.72 -3.74
CA ALA A 94 -7.88 9.89 -2.97
C ALA A 94 -9.37 10.34 -3.01
N PRO A 95 -9.72 11.65 -2.98
CA PRO A 95 -11.10 12.11 -3.11
C PRO A 95 -11.82 11.73 -4.41
N MET A 96 -11.07 11.40 -5.47
CA MET A 96 -11.65 10.95 -6.73
C MET A 96 -12.15 9.51 -6.65
N LEU A 97 -11.70 8.74 -5.64
CA LEU A 97 -12.05 7.34 -5.48
C LEU A 97 -13.50 7.18 -5.02
N TRP A 98 -14.26 6.34 -5.73
CA TRP A 98 -15.65 6.06 -5.39
C TRP A 98 -15.83 5.63 -3.93
N GLY A 99 -16.60 6.43 -3.20
CA GLY A 99 -16.94 6.18 -1.80
C GLY A 99 -15.89 6.65 -0.79
N TRP A 100 -14.88 7.42 -1.21
CA TRP A 100 -13.91 8.02 -0.31
C TRP A 100 -14.55 8.94 0.75
N PRO A 101 -14.03 8.98 1.99
CA PRO A 101 -13.06 8.03 2.56
C PRO A 101 -13.76 6.75 3.06
N HIS A 102 -14.93 6.86 3.69
CA HIS A 102 -15.48 5.79 4.55
C HIS A 102 -15.88 4.52 3.78
N LYS A 103 -16.66 4.63 2.70
CA LYS A 103 -17.12 3.46 1.95
C LYS A 103 -15.96 2.78 1.24
N PHE A 104 -15.04 3.56 0.68
CA PHE A 104 -13.81 3.07 0.06
C PHE A 104 -12.99 2.27 1.07
N MET A 105 -12.70 2.83 2.24
CA MET A 105 -11.91 2.16 3.27
C MET A 105 -12.58 0.86 3.75
N LYS A 106 -13.90 0.87 3.97
CA LYS A 106 -14.65 -0.34 4.35
C LYS A 106 -14.55 -1.44 3.29
N ARG A 107 -14.64 -1.07 2.00
CA ARG A 107 -14.52 -2.01 0.87
C ARG A 107 -13.12 -2.60 0.78
N MET A 108 -12.09 -1.75 0.89
CA MET A 108 -10.69 -2.20 0.84
C MET A 108 -10.37 -3.13 2.00
N ASP A 109 -10.77 -2.79 3.23
CA ASP A 109 -10.52 -3.65 4.39
C ASP A 109 -11.26 -5.00 4.28
N GLY A 110 -12.51 -5.00 3.83
CA GLY A 110 -13.26 -6.24 3.54
C GLY A 110 -12.65 -7.10 2.44
N ALA A 111 -11.86 -6.51 1.54
CA ALA A 111 -11.10 -7.21 0.50
C ALA A 111 -9.67 -7.60 0.95
N GLY A 112 -9.31 -7.34 2.21
CA GLY A 112 -7.97 -7.57 2.75
C GLY A 112 -6.91 -6.62 2.19
N THR A 113 -7.33 -5.53 1.54
CA THR A 113 -6.48 -4.52 0.92
C THR A 113 -6.08 -3.48 1.96
N LYS A 114 -4.79 -3.17 2.03
CA LYS A 114 -4.27 -2.13 2.92
C LYS A 114 -3.94 -0.88 2.12
N VAL A 115 -4.45 0.25 2.62
CA VAL A 115 -4.31 1.57 1.97
C VAL A 115 -3.37 2.41 2.82
N VAL A 116 -2.36 2.97 2.16
CA VAL A 116 -1.43 3.94 2.73
C VAL A 116 -1.64 5.25 2.00
N LEU A 117 -1.97 6.31 2.75
CA LEU A 117 -1.92 7.65 2.21
C LEU A 117 -0.48 8.14 2.20
N VAL A 118 -0.05 8.62 1.03
CA VAL A 118 1.19 9.38 0.89
C VAL A 118 0.83 10.85 0.71
N ALA A 119 1.69 11.72 1.23
CA ALA A 119 1.55 13.16 1.00
C ALA A 119 1.94 13.50 -0.45
N GLY A 120 1.78 14.78 -0.81
CA GLY A 120 2.22 15.30 -2.11
C GLY A 120 1.41 14.80 -3.31
N ASP A 121 2.08 14.82 -4.47
CA ASP A 121 1.42 14.81 -5.79
C ASP A 121 1.65 13.49 -6.56
N GLY A 122 2.20 12.47 -5.91
CA GLY A 122 2.38 11.15 -6.53
C GLY A 122 3.79 10.56 -6.49
N LYS A 123 4.74 11.16 -5.76
CA LYS A 123 5.99 10.46 -5.45
C LYS A 123 5.74 9.46 -4.31
N PHE A 124 6.16 8.21 -4.49
CA PHE A 124 5.92 7.09 -3.57
C PHE A 124 6.47 7.24 -2.13
N SER A 125 7.10 8.37 -1.80
CA SER A 125 7.85 8.55 -0.55
C SER A 125 7.60 9.87 0.15
N GLU A 126 6.60 10.66 -0.28
CA GLU A 126 6.27 11.91 0.41
C GLU A 126 5.46 11.62 1.67
N GLY A 127 5.98 12.11 2.80
CA GLY A 127 5.45 11.85 4.13
C GLY A 127 4.57 12.97 4.66
N PHE A 128 3.61 12.61 5.51
CA PHE A 128 2.92 13.50 6.43
C PHE A 128 3.85 13.81 7.60
N ASP A 129 4.65 14.87 7.47
CA ASP A 129 5.78 15.14 8.35
C ASP A 129 5.52 16.27 9.37
N SER A 130 4.42 17.02 9.17
CA SER A 130 3.99 18.11 10.04
C SER A 130 2.58 17.91 10.61
N SER A 131 2.24 18.68 11.64
CA SER A 131 0.90 18.66 12.21
C SER A 131 -0.16 19.19 11.24
N GLU A 132 0.26 20.10 10.35
CA GLU A 132 -0.53 20.69 9.28
C GLU A 132 -0.90 19.65 8.23
N ASP A 133 0.05 18.80 7.84
CA ASP A 133 -0.22 17.71 6.89
C ASP A 133 -1.28 16.75 7.44
N ILE A 134 -1.17 16.44 8.73
CA ILE A 134 -2.06 15.49 9.42
C ILE A 134 -3.49 16.02 9.51
N LYS A 135 -3.67 17.34 9.65
CA LYS A 135 -5.00 17.98 9.61
C LYS A 135 -5.71 17.78 8.26
N ASN A 136 -4.96 17.51 7.18
CA ASN A 136 -5.53 17.25 5.86
C ASN A 136 -6.02 15.80 5.69
N ILE A 137 -5.69 14.89 6.60
CA ILE A 137 -6.21 13.52 6.58
C ILE A 137 -7.71 13.59 6.87
N PRO A 138 -8.56 13.01 6.00
CA PRO A 138 -10.00 13.15 6.17
C PRO A 138 -10.46 12.40 7.43
N PRO A 139 -11.46 12.93 8.15
CA PRO A 139 -11.98 12.29 9.35
C PRO A 139 -12.48 10.87 9.04
N GLY A 140 -12.15 9.94 9.94
CA GLY A 140 -12.51 8.52 9.80
C GLY A 140 -11.79 7.76 8.69
N PHE A 141 -10.68 8.29 8.15
CA PHE A 141 -9.69 7.47 7.45
C PHE A 141 -9.08 6.46 8.43
N SER A 142 -9.18 5.17 8.10
CA SER A 142 -8.77 4.06 8.97
C SER A 142 -7.57 3.28 8.44
N GLY A 143 -6.84 3.85 7.48
CA GLY A 143 -5.68 3.24 6.86
C GLY A 143 -4.36 3.68 7.50
N TYR A 144 -3.27 3.47 6.78
CA TYR A 144 -1.94 3.93 7.20
C TYR A 144 -1.62 5.28 6.55
N ILE A 145 -0.69 6.01 7.16
CA ILE A 145 -0.07 7.19 6.55
C ILE A 145 1.43 6.97 6.41
N TRP A 146 2.01 7.51 5.35
CA TRP A 146 3.45 7.56 5.17
C TRP A 146 4.02 8.77 5.93
N THR A 147 5.09 8.60 6.71
CA THR A 147 5.74 9.70 7.42
C THR A 147 7.22 9.43 7.60
N ASN A 148 8.03 10.48 7.51
CA ASN A 148 9.44 10.49 7.89
C ASN A 148 9.62 10.95 9.34
N ARG A 149 8.55 11.41 10.02
CA ARG A 149 8.56 12.02 11.35
C ARG A 149 7.56 11.37 12.29
N ILE A 150 7.77 10.07 12.56
CA ILE A 150 6.89 9.31 13.47
C ILE A 150 6.78 9.95 14.87
N ASP A 151 7.84 10.61 15.33
CA ASP A 151 7.90 11.34 16.60
C ASP A 151 6.90 12.49 16.69
N ARG A 152 6.61 13.14 15.55
CA ARG A 152 5.65 14.25 15.45
C ARG A 152 4.27 13.76 15.03
N ALA A 153 4.24 12.85 14.07
CA ALA A 153 2.99 12.38 13.48
C ALA A 153 2.12 11.64 14.50
N ALA A 154 2.73 10.79 15.33
CA ALA A 154 2.00 10.08 16.38
C ALA A 154 1.34 11.05 17.37
N ALA A 155 2.06 12.07 17.84
CA ALA A 155 1.52 13.05 18.79
C ALA A 155 0.33 13.85 18.22
N ALA A 156 0.30 14.09 16.91
CA ALA A 156 -0.80 14.80 16.27
C ALA A 156 -2.04 13.92 16.03
N LEU A 157 -1.89 12.60 15.96
CA LEU A 157 -2.97 11.63 15.74
C LEU A 157 -3.65 11.14 17.02
N ILE A 158 -2.98 11.20 18.18
CA ILE A 158 -3.49 10.70 19.47
C ILE A 158 -4.37 11.77 20.19
N LYS A 159 -5.12 12.58 19.44
CA LYS A 159 -6.02 13.59 20.03
C LYS A 159 -7.44 13.06 20.25
#